data_AF-A0A6V7M820-F1
#
_entry.id   AF-A0A6V7M820-F1
#
_cell.length_a   1.000
_cell.length_b   1.000
_cell.length_c   1.000
_cell.angle_alpha   90.00
_cell.angle_beta   90.00
_cell.angle_gamma   90.00
#
_symmetry.space_group_name_H-M   'P 1'
#
loop_
_entity.id
_entity.type
_entity.pdbx_description
1 polymer ?
#
loop_
_entity_poly.entity_id
_entity_poly.type
_entity_poly.pdbx_seq_one_letter_code
_entity_poly.pdbx_strand_id
1 'polypeptide(L)'
;EMFIHFMAEEAHKQSTKGKILDYKHLAEVVQTNETLEFLKEIMPRKITVRQFKQLMAEKEAAERSSSDESTSDSDSDSQSDSESSSDTSKDEEMETDSDKDKGAKENGKSVSNKSDSSDETGSEK
;
A
#
# COMPACT_ATOMS: atom_id res chain seq x y z
N GLU A 1 25.10 -0.57 6.50
CA GLU A 1 23.72 -1.03 6.21
C GLU A 1 23.72 -2.18 5.19
N MET A 2 23.94 -3.43 5.64
CA MET A 2 24.02 -4.58 4.71
C MET A 2 22.65 -5.07 4.24
N PHE A 3 21.64 -5.00 5.10
CA PHE A 3 20.28 -5.40 4.77
C PHE A 3 19.68 -4.56 3.63
N ILE A 4 19.81 -3.24 3.72
CA ILE A 4 19.30 -2.31 2.71
C ILE A 4 20.01 -2.52 1.36
N HIS A 5 21.33 -2.78 1.39
CA HIS A 5 22.09 -3.08 0.17
C HIS A 5 21.61 -4.38 -0.50
N PHE A 6 21.49 -5.46 0.28
CA PHE A 6 20.96 -6.73 -0.21
C PHE A 6 19.56 -6.56 -0.83
N MET A 7 18.66 -5.87 -0.12
CA MET A 7 17.30 -5.66 -0.59
C MET A 7 17.25 -4.84 -1.89
N ALA A 8 18.09 -3.80 -2.00
CA ALA A 8 18.18 -2.99 -3.21
C ALA A 8 18.76 -3.78 -4.39
N GLU A 9 19.78 -4.61 -4.16
CA GLU A 9 20.40 -5.46 -5.18
C GLU A 9 19.41 -6.50 -5.70
N GLU A 10 18.72 -7.20 -4.80
CA GLU A 10 17.71 -8.20 -5.17
C GLU A 10 16.53 -7.59 -5.92
N ALA A 11 16.04 -6.43 -5.49
CA ALA A 11 14.97 -5.73 -6.19
C ALA A 11 15.40 -5.20 -7.55
N HIS A 12 16.67 -4.77 -7.70
CA HIS A 12 17.22 -4.35 -8.98
C HIS A 12 17.38 -5.53 -9.95
N LYS A 13 17.77 -6.73 -9.47
CA LYS A 13 17.83 -7.94 -10.29
C LYS A 13 16.46 -8.36 -10.84
N GLN A 14 15.39 -8.20 -10.04
CA GLN A 14 14.02 -8.51 -10.48
C GLN A 14 13.42 -7.42 -11.40
N SER A 15 13.91 -6.18 -11.33
CA SER A 15 13.49 -5.11 -12.24
C SER A 15 14.12 -5.29 -13.62
N THR A 16 13.33 -5.68 -14.61
CA THR A 16 13.85 -6.08 -15.91
C THR A 16 14.32 -4.90 -16.79
N LYS A 17 13.97 -3.63 -16.49
CA LYS A 17 14.14 -2.53 -17.47
C LYS A 17 14.35 -1.10 -16.91
N GLY A 18 14.60 -0.91 -15.61
CA GLY A 18 14.59 0.43 -15.03
C GLY A 18 15.85 0.80 -14.25
N LYS A 19 16.38 2.02 -14.46
CA LYS A 19 17.30 2.68 -13.51
C LYS A 19 16.59 3.12 -12.22
N ILE A 20 15.28 2.89 -12.13
CA ILE A 20 14.39 3.34 -11.06
C ILE A 20 13.87 2.11 -10.34
N LEU A 21 13.94 2.16 -9.01
CA LEU A 21 13.45 1.12 -8.14
C LEU A 21 12.10 1.54 -7.53
N ASP A 22 11.02 1.01 -8.07
CA ASP A 22 9.69 1.22 -7.50
C ASP A 22 9.36 0.24 -6.37
N TYR A 23 8.43 0.63 -5.51
CA TYR A 23 7.87 -0.20 -4.44
C TYR A 23 7.42 -1.59 -4.92
N LYS A 24 6.87 -1.69 -6.14
CA LYS A 24 6.40 -2.96 -6.69
C LYS A 24 7.51 -4.01 -6.73
N HIS A 25 8.74 -3.61 -7.09
CA HIS A 25 9.89 -4.52 -7.17
C HIS A 25 10.28 -5.04 -5.78
N LEU A 26 10.28 -4.15 -4.78
CA LEU A 26 10.59 -4.51 -3.39
C LEU A 26 9.55 -5.48 -2.81
N ALA A 27 8.26 -5.19 -2.99
CA ALA A 27 7.18 -6.05 -2.52
C ALA A 27 7.20 -7.43 -3.20
N GLU A 28 7.65 -7.51 -4.45
CA GLU A 28 7.80 -8.78 -5.18
C GLU A 28 8.94 -9.64 -4.63
N VAL A 29 10.10 -9.04 -4.32
CA VAL A 29 11.21 -9.74 -3.64
C VAL A 29 10.77 -10.28 -2.28
N VAL A 30 10.08 -9.48 -1.47
CA VAL A 30 9.58 -9.89 -0.15
C VAL A 30 8.58 -11.04 -0.24
N GLN A 31 7.70 -11.03 -1.23
CA GLN A 31 6.71 -12.10 -1.37
C GLN A 31 7.31 -13.42 -1.85
N THR A 32 8.34 -13.36 -2.69
CA THR A 32 8.99 -14.53 -3.31
C THR A 32 10.05 -15.17 -2.42
N ASN A 33 10.65 -14.43 -1.49
CA ASN A 33 11.76 -14.90 -0.68
C ASN A 33 11.32 -15.26 0.76
N GLU A 34 11.51 -16.51 1.16
CA GLU A 34 11.16 -17.02 2.50
C GLU A 34 11.95 -16.32 3.61
N THR A 35 13.21 -15.96 3.37
CA THR A 35 14.06 -15.28 4.37
C THR A 35 13.58 -13.88 4.73
N LEU A 36 12.67 -13.31 3.92
CA LEU A 36 12.07 -11.98 4.11
C LEU A 36 10.63 -12.06 4.62
N GLU A 37 10.19 -13.22 5.14
CA GLU A 37 8.82 -13.42 5.61
C GLU A 37 8.36 -12.39 6.64
N PHE A 38 9.26 -11.96 7.54
CA PHE A 38 8.97 -10.93 8.54
C PHE A 38 8.53 -9.58 7.93
N LEU A 39 8.88 -9.31 6.67
CA LEU A 39 8.45 -8.10 5.96
C LEU A 39 7.09 -8.23 5.29
N LYS A 40 6.52 -9.43 5.15
CA LYS A 40 5.25 -9.63 4.43
C LYS A 40 4.08 -8.89 5.09
N GLU A 41 4.08 -8.80 6.41
CA GLU A 41 3.06 -8.06 7.17
C GLU A 41 3.20 -6.54 7.01
N ILE A 42 4.43 -6.05 6.88
CA ILE A 42 4.74 -4.62 6.80
C ILE A 42 4.68 -4.12 5.35
N MET A 43 4.97 -4.98 4.37
CA MET A 43 5.10 -4.64 2.95
C MET A 43 4.13 -5.44 2.07
N PRO A 44 2.82 -5.11 2.10
CA PRO A 44 1.83 -5.78 1.27
C PRO A 44 2.00 -5.47 -0.23
N ARG A 45 1.75 -6.47 -1.09
CA ARG A 45 1.77 -6.28 -2.55
C ARG A 45 0.59 -5.43 -3.00
N LYS A 46 0.89 -4.37 -3.76
CA LYS A 46 -0.15 -3.59 -4.45
C LYS A 46 -0.62 -4.31 -5.71
N ILE A 47 -1.91 -4.53 -5.81
CA ILE A 47 -2.59 -5.05 -7.00
C ILE A 47 -3.65 -4.06 -7.47
N THR A 48 -3.96 -4.09 -8.75
CA THR A 48 -5.07 -3.32 -9.32
C THR A 48 -6.41 -4.05 -9.10
N VAL A 49 -7.52 -3.33 -9.11
CA VAL A 49 -8.87 -3.92 -9.03
C VAL A 49 -9.09 -4.98 -10.12
N ARG A 50 -8.56 -4.74 -11.32
CA ARG A 50 -8.60 -5.70 -12.43
C ARG A 50 -7.88 -7.01 -12.08
N GLN A 51 -6.68 -6.93 -11.52
CA GLN A 51 -5.90 -8.10 -11.10
C GLN A 51 -6.58 -8.84 -9.94
N PHE A 52 -7.14 -8.10 -8.98
CA PHE A 52 -7.88 -8.70 -7.88
C PHE A 52 -9.08 -9.51 -8.39
N LYS A 53 -9.90 -8.94 -9.29
CA LYS A 53 -11.03 -9.66 -9.90
C LYS A 53 -10.57 -10.93 -10.63
N GLN A 54 -9.45 -10.87 -11.32
CA GLN A 54 -8.87 -12.03 -12.00
C GLN A 54 -8.42 -13.12 -11.00
N LEU A 55 -7.70 -12.74 -9.94
CA LEU A 55 -7.25 -13.67 -8.90
C LEU A 55 -8.42 -14.35 -8.18
N MET A 56 -9.52 -13.62 -7.92
CA MET A 56 -10.73 -14.20 -7.31
C MET A 56 -11.39 -15.21 -8.26
N ALA A 57 -11.49 -14.88 -9.55
CA ALA A 57 -12.04 -15.81 -10.54
C ALA A 57 -11.17 -17.07 -10.72
N GLU A 58 -9.84 -16.93 -10.71
CA GLU A 58 -8.89 -18.05 -10.78
C GLU A 58 -8.99 -18.94 -9.54
N LYS A 59 -9.11 -18.33 -8.34
CA LYS A 59 -9.31 -19.07 -7.08
C LYS A 59 -10.63 -19.85 -7.09
N GLU A 60 -11.73 -19.23 -7.49
CA GLU A 60 -13.03 -19.91 -7.62
C GLU A 60 -12.97 -21.06 -8.64
N ALA A 61 -12.26 -20.88 -9.76
CA ALA A 61 -12.09 -21.93 -10.75
C ALA A 61 -11.24 -23.10 -10.22
N ALA A 62 -10.19 -22.82 -9.45
CA ALA A 62 -9.37 -23.84 -8.81
C ALA A 62 -10.16 -24.64 -7.76
N GLU A 63 -10.99 -23.98 -6.95
CA GLU A 63 -11.85 -24.64 -5.95
C GLU A 63 -12.97 -25.48 -6.60
N ARG A 64 -13.53 -25.02 -7.72
CA ARG A 64 -14.51 -25.79 -8.51
C ARG A 64 -13.90 -26.98 -9.24
N SER A 65 -12.61 -26.92 -9.59
CA SER A 65 -11.91 -28.04 -10.23
C SER A 65 -11.52 -29.14 -9.25
N SER A 66 -11.54 -28.89 -7.93
CA SER A 66 -11.23 -29.89 -6.90
C SER A 66 -12.47 -30.50 -6.23
N SER A 67 -13.68 -30.16 -6.69
CA SER A 67 -14.94 -30.61 -6.09
C SER A 67 -15.83 -31.29 -7.13
N ASP A 68 -15.55 -32.57 -7.37
CA ASP A 68 -16.53 -33.52 -7.89
C ASP A 68 -17.23 -34.14 -6.68
N GLU A 69 -18.16 -33.41 -6.06
CA GLU A 69 -19.20 -33.94 -5.18
C GLU A 69 -20.34 -32.91 -5.19
N SER A 70 -21.30 -33.15 -6.08
CA SER A 70 -22.54 -32.38 -6.17
C SER A 70 -23.50 -32.83 -5.08
N THR A 71 -23.79 -31.99 -4.09
CA THR A 71 -25.10 -32.02 -3.41
C THR A 71 -25.57 -30.59 -3.17
N SER A 72 -26.43 -30.14 -4.09
CA SER A 72 -27.34 -29.02 -3.89
C SER A 72 -28.30 -29.39 -2.75
N ASP A 73 -28.21 -28.71 -1.62
CA ASP A 73 -29.35 -28.59 -0.72
C ASP A 73 -29.61 -27.11 -0.44
N SER A 74 -30.84 -26.72 -0.74
CA SER A 74 -31.36 -25.37 -0.77
C SER A 74 -32.40 -25.30 0.32
N ASP A 75 -32.19 -24.50 1.36
CA ASP A 75 -33.29 -24.12 2.25
C ASP A 75 -33.14 -22.69 2.77
N SER A 76 -34.30 -22.04 2.81
CA SER A 76 -34.61 -20.61 2.87
C SER A 76 -34.80 -20.10 4.32
N ASP A 77 -35.01 -18.79 4.42
CA ASP A 77 -35.69 -18.05 5.50
C ASP A 77 -34.83 -17.70 6.75
N SER A 78 -34.86 -16.52 7.38
CA SER A 78 -35.84 -15.43 7.39
C SER A 78 -35.23 -14.15 7.98
N GLN A 79 -35.94 -13.04 7.78
CA GLN A 79 -35.67 -11.67 8.23
C GLN A 79 -35.81 -11.50 9.75
N SER A 80 -35.03 -10.60 10.37
CA SER A 80 -35.52 -9.87 11.55
C SER A 80 -34.76 -8.55 11.73
N ASP A 81 -35.44 -7.46 11.39
CA ASP A 81 -35.12 -6.10 11.79
C ASP A 81 -35.28 -5.95 13.32
N SER A 82 -34.39 -5.20 13.96
CA SER A 82 -34.65 -4.61 15.28
C SER A 82 -33.84 -3.33 15.42
N GLU A 83 -34.38 -2.27 14.86
CA GLU A 83 -34.07 -0.88 15.23
C GLU A 83 -34.30 -0.69 16.73
N SER A 84 -33.27 -0.33 17.49
CA SER A 84 -33.43 0.15 18.86
C SER A 84 -32.90 1.57 18.94
N SER A 85 -33.81 2.52 18.70
CA SER A 85 -33.65 3.91 19.06
C SER A 85 -33.86 4.07 20.56
N SER A 86 -32.78 4.34 21.31
CA SER A 86 -32.87 4.88 22.67
C SER A 86 -32.28 6.29 22.69
N ASP A 87 -33.20 7.24 22.56
CA ASP A 87 -33.09 8.64 22.91
C ASP A 87 -32.94 8.78 24.44
N THR A 88 -32.04 9.63 24.93
CA THR A 88 -32.33 10.64 25.97
C THR A 88 -31.09 11.40 26.42
N SER A 89 -31.21 12.71 26.29
CA SER A 89 -30.27 13.80 26.53
C SER A 89 -29.84 13.97 27.99
N LYS A 90 -28.62 14.49 28.20
CA LYS A 90 -28.35 15.43 29.30
C LYS A 90 -27.08 16.26 29.04
N ASP A 91 -27.33 17.55 28.85
CA ASP A 91 -26.40 18.67 29.05
C ASP A 91 -25.62 18.55 30.36
N GLU A 92 -24.30 18.72 30.28
CA GLU A 92 -23.46 19.28 31.34
C GLU A 92 -22.39 20.12 30.62
N GLU A 93 -22.55 21.44 30.65
CA GLU A 93 -21.51 22.40 30.29
C GLU A 93 -20.48 22.46 31.44
N MET A 94 -19.18 22.31 31.13
CA MET A 94 -18.12 22.82 32.00
C MET A 94 -16.82 23.09 31.22
N GLU A 95 -16.59 24.37 30.95
CA GLU A 95 -15.32 25.13 30.97
C GLU A 95 -14.05 24.42 30.45
N THR A 96 -13.62 24.77 29.22
CA THR A 96 -12.22 24.59 28.79
C THR A 96 -11.46 25.91 28.90
N ASP A 97 -10.61 25.98 29.92
CA ASP A 97 -9.67 27.06 30.18
C ASP A 97 -8.64 27.19 29.03
N SER A 98 -8.16 28.42 28.87
CA SER A 98 -7.36 28.87 27.74
C SER A 98 -5.89 28.60 28.02
N ASP A 99 -5.16 27.94 27.12
CA ASP A 99 -3.74 28.25 27.02
C ASP A 99 -3.20 28.25 25.58
N LYS A 100 -2.40 29.27 25.35
CA LYS A 100 -2.07 29.88 24.08
C LYS A 100 -0.61 29.58 23.81
N ASP A 101 -0.30 28.42 23.25
CA ASP A 101 1.08 28.15 22.83
C ASP A 101 1.33 28.64 21.39
N LYS A 102 2.11 29.71 21.30
CA LYS A 102 2.65 30.25 20.05
C LYS A 102 3.89 29.44 19.65
N GLY A 103 3.68 28.29 19.03
CA GLY A 103 4.72 27.54 18.31
C GLY A 103 5.00 28.13 16.93
N ALA A 104 6.28 28.32 16.62
CA ALA A 104 6.80 29.19 15.58
C ALA A 104 6.75 28.63 14.12
N LYS A 105 6.42 29.54 13.19
CA LYS A 105 6.97 29.70 11.82
C LYS A 105 7.10 28.45 10.93
N GLU A 106 6.05 28.18 10.16
CA GLU A 106 6.22 27.84 8.74
C GLU A 106 6.50 29.13 7.95
N ASN A 107 7.54 29.15 7.11
CA ASN A 107 7.32 29.30 5.67
C ASN A 107 8.60 28.97 4.90
N GLY A 108 8.50 27.95 4.04
CA GLY A 108 9.54 27.54 3.12
C GLY A 108 9.79 28.59 2.05
N LYS A 109 11.05 28.95 1.88
CA LYS A 109 11.56 29.60 0.66
C LYS A 109 12.90 28.97 0.30
N SER A 110 12.85 27.84 -0.40
CA SER A 110 13.99 27.26 -1.10
C SER A 110 13.65 27.20 -2.60
N VAL A 111 13.68 28.36 -3.23
CA VAL A 111 13.65 28.48 -4.69
C VAL A 111 15.08 28.31 -5.24
N SER A 112 15.29 27.14 -5.84
CA SER A 112 16.15 26.86 -7.00
C SER A 112 17.43 27.69 -7.18
N ASN A 113 18.57 27.13 -6.74
CA ASN A 113 19.87 27.42 -7.36
C ASN A 113 19.93 26.67 -8.70
N LYS A 114 19.77 27.40 -9.80
CA LYS A 114 20.05 26.92 -11.15
C LYS A 114 21.47 27.33 -11.49
N SER A 115 22.43 26.49 -11.14
CA SER A 115 23.83 26.67 -11.52
C SER A 115 24.01 26.30 -12.98
N ASP A 116 24.59 27.24 -13.70
CA ASP A 116 25.13 27.20 -15.05
C ASP A 116 26.35 26.26 -15.10
N SER A 117 26.45 25.39 -16.11
CA SER A 117 27.77 24.97 -16.61
C SER A 117 27.64 24.46 -18.05
N SER A 118 28.27 25.21 -18.93
CA SER A 118 28.48 24.97 -20.36
C SER A 118 29.45 23.79 -20.55
N ASP A 119 29.16 22.91 -21.52
CA ASP A 119 30.16 21.97 -22.05
C ASP A 119 30.45 22.35 -23.50
N GLU A 120 31.57 23.06 -23.68
CA GLU A 120 32.25 23.21 -24.96
C GLU A 120 32.79 21.85 -25.41
N THR A 121 32.46 21.43 -26.64
CA THR A 121 33.26 20.42 -27.34
C THR A 121 33.85 21.05 -28.59
N GLY A 122 35.04 21.64 -28.40
CA GLY A 122 35.92 22.00 -29.49
C GLY A 122 36.34 20.74 -30.24
N SER A 123 35.98 20.68 -31.53
CA SER A 123 36.49 19.68 -32.47
C SER A 123 37.46 20.41 -33.39
N GLU A 124 38.75 20.25 -33.14
CA GLU A 124 39.82 20.66 -34.06
C GLU A 124 39.63 19.96 -35.41
N LYS A 125 39.73 20.75 -36.49
CA LYS A 125 40.01 20.31 -37.86
C LYS A 125 40.94 21.31 -38.51
#